data_AF-A0A920P0W4-F1
#
_entry.id   AF-A0A920P0W4-F1
#
_cell.length_a   1.000
_cell.length_b   1.000
_cell.length_c   1.000
_cell.angle_alpha   90.00
_cell.angle_beta   90.00
_cell.angle_gamma   90.00
#
_symmetry.space_group_name_H-M   'P 1'
#
loop_
_entity.id
_entity.type
_entity.pdbx_description
1 polymer ?
#
loop_
_entity_poly.entity_id
_entity_poly.type
_entity_poly.pdbx_seq_one_letter_code
_entity_poly.pdbx_strand_id
1 'polypeptide(L)'
;MHKAKNTRTKRYRKNVDEAYETLDQIVMFINDNEKLKELSPEIKELKYNIDNRNYENAISIIDNLFEKLGEISGTEEFANKLDDLISVIDNDEVDEQKLSEVSSETFDLFNLEVSWRDDANKNLMPELIKYNDVIKHNIGLRLQNRLTKEQAKFVARCNSVHRDISLNF
;
A
#
# COMPACT_ATOMS: atom_id res chain seq x y z
N MET A 1 -6.19 -6.83 39.70
CA MET A 1 -5.30 -5.70 39.33
C MET A 1 -4.49 -5.97 38.04
N HIS A 2 -3.92 -7.17 37.84
CA HIS A 2 -3.11 -7.52 36.65
C HIS A 2 -3.88 -7.50 35.32
N LYS A 3 -5.14 -7.96 35.28
CA LYS A 3 -5.96 -7.99 34.05
C LYS A 3 -6.16 -6.60 33.42
N ALA A 4 -6.50 -5.59 34.23
CA ALA A 4 -6.70 -4.22 33.75
C ALA A 4 -5.42 -3.59 33.21
N LYS A 5 -4.27 -3.83 33.86
CA LYS A 5 -2.95 -3.38 33.40
C LYS A 5 -2.57 -4.03 32.06
N ASN A 6 -2.79 -5.33 31.92
CA ASN A 6 -2.51 -6.07 30.69
C ASN A 6 -3.38 -5.58 29.53
N THR A 7 -4.68 -5.37 29.75
CA THR A 7 -5.59 -4.84 28.72
C THR A 7 -5.17 -3.45 28.25
N ARG A 8 -4.83 -2.54 29.17
CA ARG A 8 -4.36 -1.18 28.82
C ARG A 8 -3.05 -1.22 28.03
N THR A 9 -2.11 -2.08 28.43
CA THR A 9 -0.82 -2.24 27.74
C THR A 9 -1.01 -2.80 26.33
N LYS A 10 -1.87 -3.80 26.15
CA LYS A 10 -2.19 -4.36 24.82
C LYS A 10 -2.85 -3.31 23.91
N ARG A 11 -3.80 -2.53 24.43
CA ARG A 11 -4.46 -1.46 23.67
C ARG A 11 -3.46 -0.39 23.22
N TYR A 12 -2.63 0.10 24.14
CA TYR A 12 -1.58 1.07 23.80
C TYR A 12 -0.66 0.55 22.69
N ARG A 13 -0.16 -0.68 22.86
CA ARG A 13 0.69 -1.36 21.89
C ARG A 13 0.04 -1.46 20.51
N LYS A 14 -1.22 -1.90 20.45
CA LYS A 14 -1.98 -2.01 19.21
C LYS A 14 -2.07 -0.65 18.50
N ASN A 15 -2.51 0.40 19.19
CA ASN A 15 -2.65 1.73 18.61
C ASN A 15 -1.31 2.29 18.08
N VAL A 16 -0.23 2.05 18.82
CA VAL A 16 1.12 2.52 18.46
C VAL A 16 1.63 1.81 17.21
N ASP A 17 1.45 0.50 17.11
CA ASP A 17 1.88 -0.24 15.93
C ASP A 17 1.03 0.11 14.72
N GLU A 18 -0.31 0.16 14.86
CA GLU A 18 -1.21 0.52 13.76
C GLU A 18 -0.86 1.89 13.16
N ALA A 19 -0.58 2.88 14.00
CA ALA A 19 -0.19 4.22 13.54
C ALA A 19 1.18 4.27 12.85
N TYR A 20 2.06 3.31 13.12
CA TYR A 20 3.38 3.22 12.50
C TYR A 20 3.33 2.37 11.22
N GLU A 21 2.53 1.31 11.20
CA GLU A 21 2.24 0.52 9.99
C GLU A 21 1.63 1.39 8.88
N THR A 22 0.73 2.32 9.21
CA THR A 22 0.17 3.25 8.22
C THR A 22 1.21 4.19 7.64
N LEU A 23 2.20 4.62 8.44
CA LEU A 23 3.32 5.41 7.93
C LEU A 23 4.15 4.61 6.93
N ASP A 24 4.50 3.37 7.29
CA ASP A 24 5.25 2.48 6.42
C ASP A 24 4.48 2.19 5.12
N GLN A 25 3.17 1.99 5.18
CA GLN A 25 2.30 1.81 4.00
C GLN A 25 2.34 3.02 3.06
N ILE A 26 2.18 4.25 3.57
CA ILE A 26 2.24 5.47 2.74
C ILE A 26 3.60 5.58 2.06
N VAL A 27 4.69 5.30 2.79
CA VAL A 27 6.05 5.31 2.22
C VAL A 27 6.20 4.25 1.13
N MET A 28 5.65 3.05 1.32
CA MET A 28 5.64 2.01 0.29
C MET A 28 4.91 2.46 -0.99
N PHE A 29 3.72 3.05 -0.86
CA PHE A 29 2.91 3.49 -1.99
C PHE A 29 3.64 4.54 -2.84
N ILE A 30 4.31 5.49 -2.17
CA ILE A 30 5.10 6.54 -2.83
C ILE A 30 6.35 5.96 -3.50
N ASN A 31 7.03 5.00 -2.86
CA ASN A 31 8.24 4.37 -3.43
C ASN A 31 7.93 3.55 -4.68
N ASP A 32 6.77 2.89 -4.74
CA ASP A 32 6.35 2.12 -5.91
C ASP A 32 5.87 2.99 -7.09
N ASN A 33 5.98 4.32 -7.00
CA ASN A 33 5.63 5.25 -8.10
C ASN A 33 6.33 4.91 -9.42
N GLU A 34 7.62 4.58 -9.39
CA GLU A 34 8.37 4.27 -10.61
C GLU A 34 7.79 3.04 -11.32
N LYS A 35 7.48 1.97 -10.58
CA LYS A 35 6.82 0.78 -11.13
C LYS A 35 5.45 1.08 -11.71
N LEU A 36 4.65 1.91 -11.04
CA LEU A 36 3.34 2.31 -11.55
C LEU A 36 3.46 3.11 -12.85
N LYS A 37 4.42 4.03 -12.90
CA LYS A 37 4.68 4.85 -14.08
C LYS A 37 5.19 4.03 -15.27
N GLU A 38 5.91 2.94 -15.03
CA GLU A 38 6.35 2.01 -16.06
C GLU A 38 5.19 1.37 -16.83
N LEU A 39 3.99 1.30 -16.25
CA LEU A 39 2.77 0.78 -16.91
C LEU A 39 2.13 1.76 -17.91
N SER A 40 2.64 3.00 -17.99
CA SER A 40 2.08 4.03 -18.88
C SER A 40 1.97 3.60 -20.36
N PRO A 41 2.93 2.86 -20.95
CA PRO A 41 2.82 2.36 -22.32
C PRO A 41 1.64 1.40 -22.49
N GLU A 42 1.49 0.42 -21.59
CA GLU A 42 0.39 -0.56 -21.62
C GLU A 42 -0.97 0.12 -21.43
N ILE A 43 -1.06 1.14 -20.57
CA ILE A 43 -2.29 1.93 -20.41
C ILE A 43 -2.66 2.70 -21.68
N LYS A 44 -1.67 3.24 -22.39
CA LYS A 44 -1.90 3.89 -23.70
C LYS A 44 -2.33 2.89 -24.77
N GLU A 45 -1.73 1.71 -24.76
CA GLU A 45 -2.10 0.61 -25.67
C GLU A 45 -3.52 0.10 -25.38
N LEU A 46 -3.88 -0.04 -24.11
CA LEU A 46 -5.24 -0.38 -23.68
C LEU A 46 -6.25 0.63 -24.22
N LYS A 47 -5.99 1.93 -24.01
CA LYS A 47 -6.83 3.02 -24.53
C LYS A 47 -7.00 2.93 -26.05
N TYR A 48 -5.90 2.72 -26.77
CA TYR A 48 -5.95 2.56 -28.23
C TYR A 48 -6.80 1.37 -28.66
N ASN A 49 -6.70 0.22 -27.99
CA ASN A 49 -7.50 -0.96 -28.34
C ASN A 49 -9.00 -0.73 -28.06
N ILE A 50 -9.35 -0.05 -26.97
CA ILE A 50 -10.75 0.32 -26.65
C ILE A 50 -11.31 1.27 -27.69
N ASP A 51 -10.57 2.33 -28.06
CA ASP A 51 -10.99 3.31 -29.06
C ASP A 51 -11.23 2.66 -30.45
N ASN A 52 -10.47 1.62 -30.77
CA ASN A 52 -10.60 0.86 -32.03
C ASN A 52 -11.53 -0.36 -31.93
N ARG A 53 -12.26 -0.54 -30.82
CA ARG A 53 -13.18 -1.66 -30.58
C ARG A 53 -12.52 -3.04 -30.65
N ASN A 54 -11.23 -3.12 -30.35
CA ASN A 54 -10.47 -4.36 -30.28
C ASN A 54 -10.51 -4.92 -28.85
N TYR A 55 -11.68 -5.39 -28.44
CA TYR A 55 -11.94 -5.76 -27.04
C TYR A 55 -11.20 -7.04 -26.61
N GLU A 56 -11.01 -8.02 -27.50
CA GLU A 56 -10.22 -9.22 -27.19
C GLU A 56 -8.78 -8.86 -26.78
N ASN A 57 -8.13 -7.97 -27.53
CA ASN A 57 -6.80 -7.48 -27.15
C ASN A 57 -6.84 -6.60 -25.90
N ALA A 58 -7.88 -5.78 -25.72
CA ALA A 58 -8.02 -4.96 -24.53
C ALA A 58 -8.10 -5.83 -23.26
N ILE A 59 -8.91 -6.90 -23.27
CA ILE A 59 -9.02 -7.85 -22.15
C ILE A 59 -7.65 -8.49 -21.87
N SER A 60 -6.94 -8.96 -22.90
CA SER A 60 -5.61 -9.56 -22.72
C SER A 60 -4.58 -8.58 -22.13
N ILE A 61 -4.68 -7.29 -22.44
CA ILE A 61 -3.82 -6.26 -21.83
C ILE A 61 -4.19 -6.07 -20.36
N ILE A 62 -5.49 -6.03 -20.04
CA ILE A 62 -5.95 -5.89 -18.65
C ILE A 62 -5.50 -7.07 -17.79
N ASP A 63 -5.58 -8.30 -18.31
CA ASP A 63 -5.08 -9.49 -17.60
C ASP A 63 -3.60 -9.37 -17.25
N ASN A 64 -2.77 -8.88 -18.18
CA ASN A 64 -1.36 -8.64 -17.92
C ASN A 64 -1.14 -7.52 -16.88
N LEU A 65 -1.98 -6.48 -16.92
CA LEU A 65 -1.94 -5.39 -15.94
C LEU A 65 -2.24 -5.93 -14.52
N PHE A 66 -3.18 -6.86 -14.34
CA PHE A 66 -3.45 -7.43 -13.01
C PHE A 66 -2.22 -8.11 -12.39
N GLU A 67 -1.45 -8.86 -13.18
CA GLU A 67 -0.22 -9.49 -12.70
C GLU A 67 0.78 -8.44 -12.20
N LYS A 68 0.99 -7.37 -12.97
CA LYS A 68 1.92 -6.28 -12.63
C LYS A 68 1.43 -5.45 -11.44
N LEU A 69 0.14 -5.14 -11.39
CA LEU A 69 -0.47 -4.40 -10.27
C LEU A 69 -0.38 -5.18 -8.96
N GLY A 70 -0.38 -6.52 -9.00
CA GLY A 70 -0.14 -7.35 -7.82
C GLY A 70 1.24 -7.13 -7.15
N GLU A 71 2.21 -6.56 -7.87
CA GLU A 71 3.55 -6.25 -7.36
C GLU A 71 3.72 -4.78 -6.91
N ILE A 72 2.67 -3.97 -7.09
CA ILE A 72 2.65 -2.53 -6.79
C ILE A 72 1.71 -2.30 -5.61
N SER A 73 2.21 -1.62 -4.60
CA SER A 73 1.39 -1.34 -3.42
C SER A 73 0.33 -0.26 -3.69
N GLY A 74 -0.87 -0.47 -3.13
CA GLY A 74 -1.95 0.52 -3.11
C GLY A 74 -2.66 0.73 -4.44
N THR A 75 -2.76 -0.29 -5.30
CA THR A 75 -3.40 -0.21 -6.62
C THR A 75 -4.76 -0.89 -6.68
N GLU A 76 -5.34 -1.26 -5.54
CA GLU A 76 -6.58 -2.04 -5.47
C GLU A 76 -7.77 -1.30 -6.10
N GLU A 77 -7.86 0.02 -5.90
CA GLU A 77 -8.92 0.83 -6.51
C GLU A 77 -8.81 0.87 -8.04
N PHE A 78 -7.58 1.00 -8.55
CA PHE A 78 -7.32 0.96 -9.98
C PHE A 78 -7.61 -0.42 -10.59
N ALA A 79 -7.23 -1.49 -9.88
CA ALA A 79 -7.55 -2.86 -10.27
C ALA A 79 -9.09 -3.08 -10.36
N ASN A 80 -9.85 -2.58 -9.40
CA ASN A 80 -11.32 -2.66 -9.45
C ASN A 80 -11.89 -1.91 -10.66
N LYS A 81 -11.33 -0.74 -11.02
CA LYS A 81 -11.74 -0.01 -12.24
C LYS A 81 -11.41 -0.74 -13.54
N LEU A 82 -10.34 -1.52 -13.55
CA LEU A 82 -10.03 -2.41 -14.67
C LEU A 82 -10.99 -3.60 -14.76
N ASP A 83 -11.40 -4.16 -13.62
CA ASP A 83 -12.42 -5.23 -13.56
C ASP A 83 -13.80 -4.74 -14.03
N ASP A 84 -14.18 -3.52 -13.63
CA ASP A 84 -15.38 -2.83 -14.13
C ASP A 84 -15.30 -2.66 -15.65
N LEU A 85 -14.12 -2.30 -16.18
CA LEU A 85 -13.90 -2.10 -17.61
C LEU A 85 -14.04 -3.41 -18.40
N ILE A 86 -13.46 -4.51 -17.90
CA ILE A 86 -13.68 -5.87 -18.45
C ILE A 86 -15.17 -6.18 -18.48
N SER A 87 -15.85 -5.98 -17.35
CA SER A 87 -17.28 -6.27 -17.21
C SER A 87 -18.15 -5.49 -18.20
N VAL A 88 -17.68 -4.35 -18.72
CA VAL A 88 -18.39 -3.59 -19.76
C VAL A 88 -18.08 -4.12 -21.16
N ILE A 89 -16.82 -4.40 -21.47
CA ILE A 89 -16.38 -4.81 -22.82
C ILE A 89 -16.65 -6.29 -23.14
N ASP A 90 -16.80 -7.14 -22.13
CA ASP A 90 -17.11 -8.58 -22.28
C ASP A 90 -18.61 -8.86 -22.43
N ASN A 91 -19.46 -7.83 -22.39
CA ASN A 91 -20.90 -8.01 -22.66
C ASN A 91 -21.16 -8.31 -24.13
N ASP A 92 -22.18 -9.16 -24.39
CA ASP A 92 -22.66 -9.48 -25.75
C ASP A 92 -23.00 -8.22 -26.56
N GLU A 93 -23.58 -7.20 -25.91
CA GLU A 93 -23.82 -5.87 -26.45
C GLU A 93 -23.13 -4.82 -25.58
N VAL A 94 -22.11 -4.16 -26.13
CA VAL A 94 -21.34 -3.12 -25.44
C VAL A 94 -22.13 -1.81 -25.42
N ASP A 95 -22.47 -1.35 -24.22
CA ASP A 95 -23.05 -0.02 -24.00
C ASP A 95 -21.96 1.06 -24.16
N GLU A 96 -21.99 1.77 -25.29
CA GLU A 96 -20.99 2.80 -25.60
C GLU A 96 -20.97 3.96 -24.61
N GLN A 97 -22.12 4.33 -24.01
CA GLN A 97 -22.16 5.40 -23.01
C GLN A 97 -21.47 4.96 -21.73
N LYS A 98 -21.83 3.77 -21.25
CA LYS A 98 -21.21 3.18 -20.05
C LYS A 98 -19.72 2.92 -20.25
N LEU A 99 -19.32 2.43 -21.43
CA LEU A 99 -17.93 2.22 -21.78
C LEU A 99 -17.15 3.53 -21.73
N SER A 100 -17.66 4.61 -22.34
CA SER A 100 -17.00 5.92 -22.32
C SER A 100 -16.84 6.47 -20.90
N GLU A 101 -17.84 6.28 -20.04
CA GLU A 101 -17.78 6.71 -18.63
C GLU A 101 -16.72 5.93 -17.86
N VAL A 102 -16.82 4.60 -17.84
CA VAL A 102 -15.90 3.73 -17.09
C VAL A 102 -14.46 3.89 -17.61
N SER A 103 -14.26 3.93 -18.93
CA SER A 103 -12.92 4.11 -19.49
C SER A 103 -12.31 5.47 -19.14
N SER A 104 -13.08 6.56 -19.16
CA SER A 104 -12.60 7.88 -18.72
C SER A 104 -12.18 7.83 -17.25
N GLU A 105 -13.05 7.31 -16.37
CA GLU A 105 -12.74 7.19 -14.94
C GLU A 105 -11.48 6.36 -14.68
N THR A 106 -11.33 5.23 -15.36
CA THR A 106 -10.16 4.34 -15.24
C THR A 106 -8.87 5.07 -15.64
N PHE A 107 -8.85 5.76 -16.78
CA PHE A 107 -7.65 6.45 -17.24
C PHE A 107 -7.34 7.70 -16.43
N ASP A 108 -8.36 8.43 -15.98
CA ASP A 108 -8.19 9.59 -15.12
C ASP A 108 -7.65 9.17 -13.75
N LEU A 109 -8.14 8.06 -13.18
CA LEU A 109 -7.63 7.50 -11.93
C LEU A 109 -6.15 7.10 -12.06
N PHE A 110 -5.75 6.43 -13.15
CA PHE A 110 -4.34 6.10 -13.37
C PHE A 110 -3.45 7.35 -13.40
N ASN A 111 -3.87 8.39 -14.13
CA ASN A 111 -3.11 9.64 -14.21
C ASN A 111 -3.02 10.34 -12.86
N LEU A 112 -4.12 10.33 -12.10
CA LEU A 112 -4.17 10.87 -10.74
C LEU A 112 -3.22 10.11 -9.82
N GLU A 113 -3.24 8.77 -9.86
CA GLU A 113 -2.35 7.89 -9.09
C GLU A 113 -0.87 8.21 -9.34
N VAL A 114 -0.46 8.26 -10.61
CA VAL A 114 0.91 8.61 -10.98
C VAL A 114 1.27 10.04 -10.54
N SER A 115 0.35 11.00 -10.73
CA SER A 115 0.62 12.40 -10.41
C SER A 115 0.77 12.65 -8.91
N TRP A 116 -0.11 12.09 -8.07
CA TRP A 116 -0.03 12.33 -6.63
C TRP A 116 1.18 11.64 -6.02
N ARG A 117 1.55 10.44 -6.50
CA ARG A 117 2.75 9.73 -6.04
C ARG A 117 4.03 10.47 -6.43
N ASP A 118 4.08 11.06 -7.62
CA ASP A 118 5.22 11.90 -8.06
C ASP A 118 5.36 13.17 -7.22
N ASP A 119 4.25 13.84 -6.90
CA ASP A 119 4.24 15.00 -6.02
C ASP A 119 4.64 14.64 -4.58
N ALA A 120 4.07 13.56 -4.06
CA ALA A 120 4.37 13.05 -2.72
C ALA A 120 5.84 12.64 -2.59
N ASN A 121 6.44 12.06 -3.63
CA ASN A 121 7.86 11.72 -3.61
C ASN A 121 8.75 12.97 -3.48
N LYS A 122 8.36 14.08 -4.12
CA LYS A 122 9.11 15.34 -4.06
C LYS A 122 8.91 16.11 -2.77
N ASN A 123 7.65 16.23 -2.34
CA ASN A 123 7.26 17.17 -1.28
C ASN A 123 7.07 16.50 0.09
N LEU A 124 6.56 15.27 0.10
CA LEU A 124 6.14 14.60 1.33
C LEU A 124 7.20 13.61 1.83
N MET A 125 7.85 12.87 0.94
CA MET A 125 8.84 11.85 1.30
C MET A 125 9.97 12.37 2.22
N PRO A 126 10.58 13.56 1.98
CA PRO A 126 11.62 14.07 2.88
C PRO A 126 11.10 14.31 4.31
N GLU A 127 9.88 14.83 4.45
CA GLU A 127 9.27 15.06 5.76
C GLU A 127 8.84 13.75 6.43
N LEU A 128 8.38 12.75 5.66
CA LEU A 128 8.09 11.41 6.19
C LEU A 128 9.34 10.72 6.74
N ILE A 129 10.47 10.82 6.04
CA ILE A 129 11.76 10.28 6.51
C ILE A 129 12.18 10.96 7.82
N LYS A 130 12.10 12.30 7.87
CA LYS A 130 12.43 13.08 9.06
C LYS A 130 11.50 12.75 10.23
N TYR A 131 10.21 12.61 9.98
CA TYR A 131 9.24 12.21 10.98
C TYR A 131 9.55 10.80 11.51
N ASN A 132 9.80 9.85 10.60
CA ASN A 132 10.17 8.48 10.95
C ASN A 132 11.44 8.44 11.82
N ASP A 133 12.46 9.23 11.50
CA ASP A 133 13.70 9.30 12.28
C ASP A 133 13.50 9.70 13.74
N VAL A 134 12.51 10.56 14.01
CA VAL A 134 12.15 10.99 15.37
C VAL A 134 11.41 9.90 16.13
N ILE A 135 10.51 9.16 15.46
CA ILE A 135 9.60 8.23 16.14
C ILE A 135 10.08 6.78 16.15
N LYS A 136 10.99 6.39 15.25
CA LYS A 136 11.42 4.99 15.05
C LYS A 136 12.00 4.34 16.31
N HIS A 137 12.68 5.10 17.15
CA HIS A 137 13.27 4.58 18.39
C HIS A 137 12.32 4.60 19.60
N ASN A 138 11.09 5.11 19.41
CA ASN A 138 10.09 5.27 20.45
C ASN A 138 8.85 4.42 20.14
N ILE A 139 7.96 4.96 19.31
CA ILE A 139 6.67 4.37 18.92
C ILE A 139 6.94 3.22 17.93
N GLY A 140 7.83 3.43 16.96
CA GLY A 140 8.20 2.43 15.95
C GLY A 140 9.12 1.31 16.44
N LEU A 141 9.59 1.37 17.69
CA LEU A 141 10.66 0.50 18.18
C LEU A 141 10.30 -0.99 18.08
N ARG A 142 9.01 -1.31 18.26
CA ARG A 142 8.52 -2.69 18.28
C ARG A 142 8.40 -3.31 16.89
N LEU A 143 8.28 -2.49 15.85
CA LEU A 143 8.16 -2.91 14.46
C LEU A 143 9.52 -2.93 13.73
N GLN A 144 10.61 -2.59 14.42
CA GLN A 144 11.95 -2.71 13.85
C GLN A 144 12.33 -4.18 13.64
N ASN A 145 12.83 -4.51 12.44
CA ASN A 145 13.29 -5.86 12.09
C ASN A 145 14.42 -6.37 13.01
N ARG A 146 15.24 -5.49 13.59
CA ARG A 146 16.36 -5.84 14.48
C ARG A 146 16.56 -4.80 15.57
N LEU A 147 16.92 -5.28 16.77
CA LEU A 147 17.39 -4.41 17.84
C LEU A 147 18.79 -3.88 17.54
N THR A 148 19.04 -2.62 17.90
CA THR A 148 20.40 -2.08 17.95
C THR A 148 21.23 -2.79 19.04
N LYS A 149 22.56 -2.73 18.92
CA LYS A 149 23.47 -3.35 19.89
C LYS A 149 23.23 -2.86 21.33
N GLU A 150 22.94 -1.58 21.53
CA GLU A 150 22.68 -1.01 22.84
C GLU A 150 21.33 -1.46 23.42
N GLN A 151 20.29 -1.52 22.58
CA GLN A 151 18.99 -2.09 22.98
C GLN A 151 19.12 -3.57 23.35
N ALA A 152 19.86 -4.35 22.56
CA ALA A 152 20.09 -5.76 22.83
C ALA A 152 20.83 -5.97 24.17
N LYS A 153 21.86 -5.17 24.46
CA LYS A 153 22.54 -5.18 25.77
C LYS A 153 21.61 -4.81 26.92
N PHE A 154 20.77 -3.78 26.73
CA PHE A 154 19.82 -3.36 27.75
C PHE A 154 18.78 -4.45 28.05
N VAL A 155 18.20 -5.05 27.01
CA VAL A 155 17.26 -6.17 27.15
C VAL A 155 17.93 -7.38 27.80
N ALA A 156 19.16 -7.71 27.41
CA ALA A 156 19.92 -8.80 28.02
C ALA A 156 20.14 -8.59 29.53
N ARG A 157 20.49 -7.37 29.96
CA ARG A 157 20.59 -7.00 31.39
C ARG A 157 19.25 -7.12 32.12
N CYS A 158 18.15 -6.74 31.49
CA CYS A 158 16.83 -6.86 32.10
C CYS A 158 16.36 -8.32 32.25
N ASN A 159 16.73 -9.18 31.29
CA ASN A 159 16.37 -10.59 31.27
C ASN A 159 17.32 -11.48 32.09
N SER A 160 18.53 -11.02 32.43
CA SER A 160 19.47 -11.78 33.27
C SER A 160 19.06 -11.87 34.74
N VAL A 161 18.04 -11.12 35.17
CA VAL A 161 17.51 -11.17 36.53
C VAL A 161 16.40 -12.22 36.61
N HIS A 162 16.57 -13.21 37.49
CA HIS A 162 15.56 -14.25 37.73
C HIS A 162 14.25 -13.61 38.20
N ARG A 163 13.15 -13.91 37.50
CA ARG A 163 11.79 -13.49 37.91
C ARG A 163 10.99 -14.72 38.26
N ASP A 164 10.39 -14.72 39.44
CA ASP A 164 9.43 -15.73 39.82
C ASP A 164 8.13 -15.53 39.02
N ILE A 165 7.79 -16.53 38.20
CA ILE A 165 6.62 -16.54 37.31
C ILE A 165 5.46 -17.39 37.86
N SER A 166 5.60 -17.95 39.08
CA SER A 166 4.62 -18.83 39.72
C SER A 166 3.21 -18.22 39.85
N LEU A 167 3.10 -16.90 39.90
CA LEU A 167 1.82 -16.16 40.04
C LEU A 167 1.14 -15.78 38.72
N ASN A 168 1.65 -16.24 37.57
CA ASN A 168 1.09 -15.93 36.24
C ASN A 168 0.43 -17.14 35.54
N PHE A 169 0.27 -18.27 36.25
CA PHE A 169 -0.47 -19.45 35.78
C PHE A 169 -1.87 -19.50 36.38
#